data_AF-A0A1F9UAU0-F1
#
_entry.id   AF-A0A1F9UAU0-F1
#
_cell.length_a   1.000
_cell.length_b   1.000
_cell.length_c   1.000
_cell.angle_alpha   90.00
_cell.angle_beta   90.00
_cell.angle_gamma   90.00
#
_symmetry.space_group_name_H-M   'P 1'
#
loop_
_entity.id
_entity.type
_entity.pdbx_description
1 polymer ?
#
loop_
_entity_poly.entity_id
_entity_poly.type
_entity_poly.pdbx_seq_one_letter_code
_entity_poly.pdbx_strand_id
1 'polypeptide(L)'
;MKVTMMLADFAQAIGGKLYIMGGGWSVTGPAPCPSAIAVKIEVPWNLTNQKHRLRVDLLDGDFHPVLVPTPQGEAPMFIEGNFEVGRPAGLLAGTPMDVALAFNIPPIPLEAGKRFIWKLKVNGLEDDDWQAAFSTRSAGQNPS
;
A
#
# COMPACT_ATOMS: atom_id res chain seq x y z
N MET A 1 -11.57 3.48 -10.96
CA MET A 1 -11.05 4.15 -9.75
C MET A 1 -9.68 4.68 -10.10
N LYS A 2 -9.21 5.73 -9.44
CA LYS A 2 -7.81 6.17 -9.56
C LYS A 2 -7.15 6.05 -8.20
N VAL A 3 -5.92 5.53 -8.17
CA VAL A 3 -5.20 5.26 -6.94
C VAL A 3 -3.84 5.94 -7.01
N THR A 4 -3.44 6.54 -5.90
CA THR A 4 -2.06 6.94 -5.65
C THR A 4 -1.56 6.18 -4.44
N MET A 5 -0.46 5.44 -4.61
CA MET A 5 0.22 4.72 -3.54
C MET A 5 1.61 5.29 -3.31
N MET A 6 2.02 5.38 -2.05
CA MET A 6 3.32 5.89 -1.66
C MET A 6 3.86 5.12 -0.47
N LEU A 7 5.15 4.79 -0.51
CA LEU A 7 5.87 4.24 0.62
C LEU A 7 6.37 5.36 1.53
N ALA A 8 6.35 5.10 2.83
CA ALA A 8 6.74 6.04 3.86
C ALA A 8 7.35 5.30 5.05
N ASP A 9 7.96 6.02 5.98
CA ASP A 9 8.43 5.42 7.24
C ASP A 9 7.25 5.19 8.18
N PHE A 10 6.27 6.11 8.15
CA PHE A 10 5.03 6.03 8.89
C PHE A 10 3.92 6.82 8.18
N ALA A 11 2.68 6.37 8.28
CA ALA A 11 1.54 7.11 7.76
C ALA A 11 0.31 7.02 8.67
N GLN A 12 -0.51 8.07 8.65
CA GLN A 12 -1.77 8.12 9.39
C GLN A 12 -2.87 8.76 8.53
N ALA A 13 -4.04 8.14 8.51
CA ALA A 13 -5.23 8.70 7.89
C ALA A 13 -6.19 9.21 8.96
N ILE A 14 -6.47 10.51 8.99
CA ILE A 14 -7.41 11.13 9.94
C ILE A 14 -8.31 12.11 9.19
N GLY A 15 -9.63 11.98 9.36
CA GLY A 15 -10.60 12.93 8.79
C GLY A 15 -10.47 13.09 7.26
N GLY A 16 -10.14 12.02 6.55
CA GLY A 16 -9.92 12.04 5.09
C GLY A 16 -8.58 12.62 4.63
N LYS A 17 -7.67 12.97 5.55
CA LYS A 17 -6.32 13.48 5.23
C LYS A 17 -5.26 12.43 5.52
N LEU A 18 -4.22 12.40 4.69
CA LEU A 18 -3.01 11.61 4.91
C LEU A 18 -1.92 12.46 5.54
N TYR A 19 -1.41 12.00 6.68
CA TYR A 19 -0.19 12.48 7.32
C TYR A 19 0.89 11.46 7.03
N ILE A 20 1.95 11.87 6.32
CA ILE A 20 2.97 10.97 5.79
C ILE A 20 4.34 11.43 6.30
N MET A 21 5.04 10.56 7.01
CA MET A 21 6.39 10.81 7.53
C MET A 21 7.40 9.99 6.72
N GLY A 22 8.44 10.65 6.22
CA GLY A 22 9.45 10.00 5.37
C GLY A 22 8.89 9.47 4.04
N GLY A 23 7.88 10.13 3.48
CA GLY A 23 7.21 9.67 2.25
C GLY A 23 8.10 9.75 1.01
N GLY A 24 7.94 8.78 0.11
CA GLY A 24 8.52 8.80 -1.23
C GLY A 24 9.81 8.00 -1.39
N TRP A 25 10.23 7.22 -0.39
CA TRP A 25 11.37 6.33 -0.55
C TRP A 25 11.03 5.16 -1.48
N SER A 26 12.05 4.68 -2.18
CA SER A 26 11.99 3.51 -3.06
C SER A 26 13.16 2.54 -2.82
N VAL A 27 13.98 2.82 -1.81
CA VAL A 27 15.08 1.97 -1.36
C VAL A 27 15.07 1.90 0.17
N THR A 28 15.23 0.71 0.74
CA THR A 28 15.30 0.48 2.20
C THR A 28 16.41 -0.49 2.59
N GLY A 29 16.69 -0.63 3.89
CA GLY A 29 17.66 -1.59 4.41
C GLY A 29 19.11 -1.08 4.47
N PRO A 30 20.08 -1.99 4.71
CA PRO A 30 19.95 -3.46 4.65
C PRO A 30 19.24 -4.10 5.86
N ALA A 31 19.07 -3.39 6.97
CA ALA A 31 18.32 -3.88 8.13
C ALA A 31 16.79 -3.68 7.94
N PRO A 32 15.94 -4.61 8.38
CA PRO A 32 14.49 -4.41 8.39
C PRO A 32 14.12 -3.15 9.17
N CYS A 33 13.39 -2.23 8.54
CA CYS A 33 12.84 -1.05 9.19
C CYS A 33 11.30 -1.08 9.11
N PRO A 34 10.60 -0.45 10.08
CA PRO A 34 9.19 -0.18 9.91
C PRO A 34 8.95 0.61 8.63
N SER A 35 7.79 0.40 8.03
CA SER A 35 7.38 1.11 6.83
C SER A 35 5.88 1.37 6.86
N ALA A 36 5.41 2.19 5.95
CA ALA A 36 3.99 2.39 5.73
C ALA A 36 3.67 2.50 4.25
N ILE A 37 2.43 2.14 3.91
CA ILE A 37 1.81 2.41 2.62
C ILE A 37 0.73 3.47 2.85
N ALA A 38 0.92 4.65 2.28
CA ALA A 38 -0.11 5.67 2.17
C ALA A 38 -0.86 5.49 0.85
N VAL A 39 -2.18 5.41 0.90
CA VAL A 39 -3.04 5.20 -0.28
C VAL A 39 -4.10 6.29 -0.33
N LYS A 40 -4.16 6.99 -1.46
CA LYS A 40 -5.28 7.84 -1.83
C LYS A 40 -6.08 7.15 -2.94
N ILE A 41 -7.38 6.99 -2.74
CA ILE A 41 -8.28 6.41 -3.76
C ILE A 41 -9.31 7.47 -4.14
N GLU A 42 -9.42 7.76 -5.43
CA GLU A 42 -10.50 8.53 -6.02
C GLU A 42 -11.59 7.54 -6.48
N VAL A 43 -12.69 7.50 -5.72
CA VAL A 43 -13.82 6.61 -5.93
C VAL A 43 -14.83 7.28 -6.87
N PRO A 44 -15.10 6.70 -8.06
CA PRO A 44 -16.13 7.20 -8.97
C PRO A 44 -17.50 7.29 -8.29
N TRP A 45 -18.29 8.30 -8.67
CA TRP A 45 -19.61 8.56 -8.10
C TRP A 45 -20.51 7.32 -8.05
N ASN A 46 -20.54 6.51 -9.11
CA ASN A 46 -21.36 5.29 -9.19
C ASN A 46 -20.90 4.15 -8.27
N LEU A 47 -19.73 4.28 -7.62
CA LEU A 47 -19.17 3.28 -6.73
C LEU A 47 -19.20 3.69 -5.25
N THR A 48 -19.74 4.85 -4.90
CA THR A 48 -19.90 5.29 -3.49
C THR A 48 -21.10 4.61 -2.79
N ASN A 49 -21.22 4.74 -1.47
CA ASN A 49 -22.30 4.16 -0.64
C ASN A 49 -22.40 2.63 -0.73
N GLN A 50 -21.26 1.98 -0.98
CA GLN A 50 -21.12 0.54 -0.96
C GLN A 50 -19.75 0.18 -0.41
N LYS A 51 -19.66 -0.97 0.23
CA LYS A 51 -18.42 -1.48 0.80
C LYS A 51 -17.51 -2.05 -0.29
N HIS A 52 -16.24 -1.67 -0.25
CA HIS A 52 -15.18 -2.20 -1.10
C HIS A 52 -14.19 -3.01 -0.28
N ARG A 53 -13.86 -4.22 -0.75
CA ARG A 53 -12.77 -5.04 -0.19
C ARG A 53 -11.45 -4.61 -0.82
N LEU A 54 -10.46 -4.38 0.02
CA LEU A 54 -9.09 -4.07 -0.38
C LEU A 54 -8.17 -5.22 0.02
N ARG A 55 -7.20 -5.51 -0.85
CA ARG A 55 -6.07 -6.40 -0.57
C ARG A 55 -4.80 -5.79 -1.15
N VAL A 56 -3.72 -5.77 -0.39
CA VAL A 56 -2.41 -5.28 -0.85
C VAL A 56 -1.41 -6.42 -0.71
N ASP A 57 -1.00 -6.98 -1.83
CA ASP A 57 -0.06 -8.11 -1.90
C ASP A 57 1.38 -7.60 -1.97
N LEU A 58 2.31 -8.24 -1.26
CA LEU A 58 3.74 -8.04 -1.45
C LEU A 58 4.26 -9.06 -2.46
N LEU A 59 4.85 -8.56 -3.55
CA LEU A 59 5.40 -9.34 -4.64
C LEU A 59 6.91 -9.10 -4.78
N ASP A 60 7.64 -10.09 -5.32
CA ASP A 60 9.03 -9.94 -5.73
C ASP A 60 9.15 -9.24 -7.11
N GLY A 61 10.38 -9.12 -7.61
CA GLY A 61 10.68 -8.51 -8.90
C GLY A 61 10.09 -9.24 -10.11
N ASP A 62 9.68 -10.51 -9.93
CA ASP A 62 9.08 -11.37 -10.96
C ASP A 62 7.56 -11.50 -10.76
N PHE A 63 6.96 -10.65 -9.91
CA PHE A 63 5.54 -10.64 -9.56
C PHE A 63 5.04 -11.90 -8.83
N HIS A 64 5.93 -12.69 -8.22
CA HIS A 64 5.53 -13.80 -7.36
C HIS A 64 5.27 -13.31 -5.92
N PRO A 65 4.32 -13.93 -5.18
CA PRO A 65 4.07 -13.56 -3.79
C PRO A 65 5.31 -13.79 -2.90
N VAL A 66 5.67 -12.79 -2.11
CA VAL A 66 6.73 -12.93 -1.10
C VAL A 66 6.18 -13.73 0.06
N LEU A 67 6.86 -14.85 0.37
CA LEU A 67 6.52 -15.68 1.51
C LEU A 67 7.25 -15.18 2.77
N VAL A 68 6.54 -15.12 3.89
CA VAL A 68 7.10 -14.76 5.20
C VAL A 68 6.86 -15.87 6.21
N PRO A 69 7.77 -16.07 7.19
CA PRO A 69 7.58 -17.05 8.25
C PRO A 69 6.35 -16.72 9.10
N THR A 70 5.49 -17.71 9.33
CA THR A 70 4.36 -17.65 10.28
C THR A 70 4.42 -18.86 11.23
N PRO A 71 3.68 -18.85 12.36
CA PRO A 71 3.61 -20.01 13.25
C PRO A 71 3.15 -21.31 12.57
N GLN A 72 2.47 -21.22 11.42
CA GLN A 72 1.93 -22.35 10.65
C GLN A 72 2.80 -22.74 9.45
N GLY A 73 3.95 -22.07 9.24
CA GLY A 73 4.82 -22.25 8.08
C GLY A 73 4.97 -20.96 7.27
N GLU A 74 5.51 -21.06 6.06
CA GLU A 74 5.62 -19.90 5.17
C GLU A 74 4.27 -19.56 4.52
N ALA A 75 3.91 -18.29 4.52
CA ALA A 75 2.68 -17.80 3.90
C ALA A 75 2.90 -16.49 3.13
N PRO A 76 2.12 -16.21 2.07
CA PRO A 76 2.19 -14.95 1.35
C PRO A 76 1.98 -13.74 2.26
N MET A 77 2.82 -12.72 2.14
CA MET A 77 2.64 -11.45 2.82
C MET A 77 1.62 -10.57 2.09
N PHE A 78 0.56 -10.20 2.80
CA PHE A 78 -0.46 -9.29 2.29
C PHE A 78 -1.14 -8.54 3.43
N ILE A 79 -1.85 -7.47 3.07
CA ILE A 79 -2.69 -6.68 3.97
C ILE A 79 -4.11 -6.70 3.41
N GLU A 80 -5.11 -6.93 4.27
CA GLU A 80 -6.52 -6.85 3.88
C GLU A 80 -7.24 -5.78 4.68
N GLY A 81 -8.25 -5.18 4.04
CA GLY A 81 -9.05 -4.13 4.63
C GLY A 81 -10.34 -3.92 3.86
N ASN A 82 -11.15 -2.98 4.32
CA ASN A 82 -12.33 -2.54 3.61
C ASN A 82 -12.45 -1.02 3.73
N PHE A 83 -13.07 -0.40 2.74
CA PHE A 83 -13.42 1.01 2.81
C PHE A 83 -14.82 1.23 2.21
N GLU A 84 -15.45 2.32 2.63
CA GLU A 84 -16.69 2.82 2.09
C GLU A 84 -16.65 4.34 2.18
N VAL A 85 -17.17 5.01 1.15
CA VAL A 85 -17.25 6.46 1.12
C VAL A 85 -18.63 6.90 0.67
N GLY A 86 -19.19 7.84 1.42
CA GLY A 86 -20.52 8.39 1.15
C GLY A 86 -20.50 9.53 0.15
N ARG A 87 -21.70 10.03 -0.20
CA ARG A 87 -21.88 11.26 -0.99
C ARG A 87 -22.37 12.39 -0.08
N PRO A 88 -21.59 13.45 0.17
CA PRO A 88 -22.07 14.63 0.89
C PRO A 88 -23.29 15.26 0.20
N ALA A 89 -24.21 15.82 0.99
CA ALA A 89 -25.39 16.50 0.45
C ALA A 89 -24.99 17.75 -0.37
N GLY A 90 -25.67 17.97 -1.49
CA GLY A 90 -25.42 19.12 -2.38
C GLY A 90 -24.25 18.97 -3.34
N LEU A 91 -23.58 17.81 -3.37
CA LEU A 91 -22.48 17.57 -4.30
C LEU A 91 -23.00 17.25 -5.72
N LEU A 92 -22.34 17.79 -6.74
CA LEU A 92 -22.68 17.53 -8.14
C LEU A 92 -22.47 16.05 -8.49
N ALA A 93 -23.47 15.45 -9.15
CA ALA A 93 -23.37 14.10 -9.67
C ALA A 93 -22.15 13.96 -10.60
N GLY A 94 -21.40 12.88 -10.44
CA GLY A 94 -20.17 12.63 -11.20
C GLY A 94 -18.88 13.08 -10.52
N THR A 95 -18.96 13.84 -9.41
CA THR A 95 -17.77 14.20 -8.62
C THR A 95 -17.18 12.94 -7.97
N PRO A 96 -15.87 12.64 -8.11
CA PRO A 96 -15.23 11.53 -7.43
C PRO A 96 -15.05 11.82 -5.93
N MET A 97 -15.10 10.79 -5.09
CA MET A 97 -14.90 10.89 -3.64
C MET A 97 -13.50 10.43 -3.26
N ASP A 98 -12.82 11.21 -2.43
CA ASP A 98 -11.49 10.88 -1.94
C ASP A 98 -11.56 9.97 -0.70
N VAL A 99 -10.75 8.91 -0.71
CA VAL A 99 -10.51 8.03 0.43
C VAL A 99 -9.03 8.02 0.74
N ALA A 100 -8.69 8.26 2.00
CA ALA A 100 -7.34 8.21 2.54
C ALA A 100 -7.18 6.97 3.42
N LEU A 101 -6.20 6.11 3.11
CA LEU A 101 -5.86 4.92 3.89
C LEU A 101 -4.36 4.93 4.21
N ALA A 102 -4.02 4.43 5.39
CA ALA A 102 -2.63 4.26 5.82
C ALA A 102 -2.47 2.87 6.44
N PHE A 103 -1.47 2.13 5.95
CA PHE A 103 -1.11 0.81 6.47
C PHE A 103 0.30 0.89 7.04
N ASN A 104 0.44 0.80 8.37
CA ASN A 104 1.74 0.71 9.02
C ASN A 104 2.15 -0.75 9.14
N ILE A 105 3.35 -1.05 8.67
CA ILE A 105 3.86 -2.39 8.47
C ILE A 105 5.05 -2.59 9.42
N PRO A 106 5.01 -3.61 10.28
CA PRO A 106 6.16 -3.94 11.12
C PRO A 106 7.36 -4.33 10.24
N PRO A 107 8.60 -4.29 10.76
CA PRO A 107 9.77 -4.73 10.00
C PRO A 107 9.57 -6.14 9.42
N ILE A 108 9.71 -6.27 8.10
CA ILE A 108 9.62 -7.55 7.39
C ILE A 108 11.04 -8.03 7.06
N PRO A 109 11.40 -9.29 7.31
CA PRO A 109 12.72 -9.84 6.97
C PRO A 109 12.82 -10.11 5.46
N LEU A 110 13.01 -9.06 4.67
CA LEU A 110 13.18 -9.16 3.22
C LEU A 110 14.63 -9.47 2.84
N GLU A 111 14.80 -10.23 1.76
CA GLU A 111 16.12 -10.48 1.19
C GLU A 111 16.79 -9.16 0.74
N ALA A 112 18.09 -9.03 1.00
CA ALA A 112 18.89 -7.88 0.60
C ALA A 112 19.18 -7.87 -0.91
N GLY A 113 19.36 -6.68 -1.51
CA GLY A 113 19.70 -6.53 -2.92
C GLY A 113 18.60 -6.94 -3.92
N LYS A 114 17.34 -7.03 -3.48
CA LYS A 114 16.20 -7.46 -4.31
C LYS A 114 15.19 -6.35 -4.53
N ARG A 115 14.36 -6.53 -5.58
CA ARG A 115 13.23 -5.67 -5.93
C ARG A 115 11.93 -6.28 -5.38
N PHE A 116 11.06 -5.41 -4.90
CA PHE A 116 9.75 -5.76 -4.36
C PHE A 116 8.68 -4.77 -4.79
N ILE A 117 7.42 -5.22 -4.79
CA ILE A 117 6.26 -4.45 -5.24
C ILE A 117 5.12 -4.68 -4.25
N TRP A 118 4.56 -3.60 -3.70
CA TRP A 118 3.24 -3.63 -3.09
C TRP A 118 2.19 -3.38 -4.16
N LYS A 119 1.31 -4.36 -4.41
CA LYS A 119 0.25 -4.30 -5.43
C LYS A 119 -1.12 -4.28 -4.78
N LEU A 120 -1.93 -3.26 -5.08
CA LEU A 120 -3.28 -3.13 -4.57
C LEU A 120 -4.30 -3.81 -5.50
N LYS A 121 -5.26 -4.48 -4.88
CA LYS A 121 -6.50 -4.98 -5.47
C LYS A 121 -7.71 -4.40 -4.75
N VAL A 122 -8.71 -3.94 -5.51
CA VAL A 122 -10.01 -3.50 -4.99
C VAL A 122 -11.10 -4.36 -5.59
N ASN A 123 -11.86 -5.07 -4.76
CA ASN A 123 -12.87 -6.06 -5.17
C ASN A 123 -12.31 -7.11 -6.16
N GLY A 124 -11.04 -7.49 -6.01
CA GLY A 124 -10.35 -8.42 -6.90
C GLY A 124 -9.87 -7.82 -8.22
N LEU A 125 -10.18 -6.55 -8.50
CA LEU A 125 -9.66 -5.82 -9.66
C LEU A 125 -8.31 -5.18 -9.34
N GLU A 126 -7.44 -5.17 -10.34
CA GLU A 126 -6.11 -4.55 -10.30
C GLU A 126 -5.90 -3.65 -11.51
N ASP A 127 -4.92 -2.78 -11.39
CA ASP A 127 -4.49 -1.84 -12.43
C ASP A 127 -2.96 -1.68 -12.32
N ASP A 128 -2.29 -1.46 -13.45
CA ASP A 128 -0.83 -1.36 -13.52
C ASP A 128 -0.27 -0.25 -12.62
N ASP A 129 -1.03 0.84 -12.44
CA ASP A 129 -0.61 1.98 -11.63
C ASP A 129 -0.91 1.80 -10.13
N TRP A 130 -1.64 0.75 -9.74
CA TRP A 130 -2.04 0.53 -8.35
C TRP A 130 -0.95 -0.21 -7.58
N GLN A 131 0.26 0.36 -7.58
CA GLN A 131 1.42 -0.25 -6.94
C GLN A 131 2.43 0.77 -6.44
N ALA A 132 3.22 0.35 -5.46
CA ALA A 132 4.41 1.06 -5.02
C ALA A 132 5.56 0.07 -4.90
N ALA A 133 6.67 0.36 -5.57
CA ALA A 133 7.76 -0.60 -5.72
C ALA A 133 9.07 -0.06 -5.14
N PHE A 134 9.80 -0.92 -4.44
CA PHE A 134 11.01 -0.57 -3.72
C PHE A 134 12.10 -1.65 -3.83
N SER A 135 13.33 -1.30 -3.48
CA SER A 135 14.46 -2.22 -3.47
C SER A 135 15.14 -2.26 -2.11
N THR A 136 15.70 -3.40 -1.73
CA THR A 136 16.54 -3.51 -0.53
C THR A 136 18.00 -3.26 -0.90
N ARG A 137 18.74 -2.56 -0.04
CA ARG A 137 20.20 -2.40 -0.22
C ARG A 137 20.90 -3.76 -0.10
N SER A 138 22.01 -3.92 -0.82
CA SER A 138 22.87 -5.11 -0.68
C SER A 138 23.47 -5.18 0.73
N ALA A 139 23.64 -6.40 1.25
CA ALA A 139 24.34 -6.61 2.51
C ALA A 139 25.80 -6.12 2.36
N GLY A 140 26.17 -5.05 3.08
CA GLY A 140 27.53 -4.47 3.07
C GLY A 140 27.66 -3.04 2.54
N GLN A 141 26.61 -2.43 1.99
CA GLN A 141 26.60 -0.98 1.72
C GLN A 141 26.27 -0.21 3.00
N ASN A 142 27.29 0.35 3.67
CA ASN A 142 27.09 1.36 4.71
C ASN A 142 26.45 2.62 4.09
N PRO A 143 25.56 3.32 4.80
CA PRO A 143 25.06 4.61 4.34
C PRO A 143 26.24 5.60 4.26
N SER A 144 26.44 6.16 3.08
CA SER A 144 27.33 7.29 2.79
C SER A 144 26.80 8.59 3.39
#